data_AF-G3B8B2-F1
#
_entry.id   AF-G3B8B2-F1
#
_cell.length_a   1.000
_cell.length_b   1.000
_cell.length_c   1.000
_cell.angle_alpha   90.00
_cell.angle_beta   90.00
_cell.angle_gamma   90.00
#
_symmetry.space_group_name_H-M   'P 1'
#
loop_
_entity.id
_entity.type
_entity.pdbx_description
1 polymer ?
#
loop_
_entity_poly.entity_id
_entity_poly.type
_entity_poly.pdbx_seq_one_letter_code
_entity_poly.pdbx_strand_id
1 'polypeptide(L)'
;MYKFTSILEKDEKFSKQANKGVPTMNEVVAHLKILFAFKELRAQITTGVSDSAHAEKLWQCYVTVAVRRFNVFINALIDQKHPLKNFELLPPLDVLLVWHSFLLNPRSYYANFTTNLFPEFLSVPFPLHHVQKSIDDTKFVFAPTTDESDKFCVFMESYLVKIGSQERFTYDSYQPFDPSTMSFTITCPVCNSELGTVPLSTDNHTGFADAEFAFKAKRCECSQEMVVDHMELRFRKFTNDVKNTMTLTPVFKYCSPSLTKRELSMSQMDMKVKRLQPLLKQKEKF
;
A
#
# COMPACT_ATOMS: atom_id res chain seq x y z
N MET A 1 -19.53 -18.30 24.88
CA MET A 1 -18.46 -18.92 24.07
C MET A 1 -19.10 -19.38 22.77
N TYR A 2 -19.12 -18.54 21.74
CA TYR A 2 -19.77 -18.86 20.45
C TYR A 2 -18.80 -19.71 19.61
N LYS A 3 -19.14 -20.99 19.40
CA LYS A 3 -18.43 -21.88 18.47
C LYS A 3 -18.89 -21.57 17.05
N PHE A 4 -18.03 -20.94 16.24
CA PHE A 4 -18.29 -20.59 14.84
C PHE A 4 -18.36 -21.80 13.89
N THR A 5 -17.96 -22.99 14.34
CA THR A 5 -17.84 -24.18 13.48
C THR A 5 -19.17 -24.77 13.02
N SER A 6 -20.27 -24.57 13.76
CA SER A 6 -21.55 -25.25 13.43
C SER A 6 -22.36 -24.60 12.31
N ILE A 7 -21.95 -23.42 11.81
CA ILE A 7 -22.69 -22.70 10.76
C ILE A 7 -22.16 -23.02 9.36
N LEU A 8 -20.91 -23.47 9.24
CA LEU A 8 -20.25 -23.70 7.96
C LEU A 8 -20.72 -24.97 7.23
N GLU A 9 -21.33 -25.93 7.92
CA GLU A 9 -21.70 -27.23 7.32
C GLU A 9 -23.13 -27.30 6.79
N LYS A 10 -24.01 -26.32 7.08
CA LYS A 10 -25.45 -26.44 6.80
C LYS A 10 -25.98 -25.67 5.60
N ASP A 11 -25.21 -24.77 5.00
CA ASP A 11 -25.73 -23.83 3.98
C ASP A 11 -25.36 -24.16 2.52
N GLU A 12 -24.98 -25.41 2.21
CA GLU A 12 -24.73 -25.86 0.82
C GLU A 12 -26.00 -25.90 -0.07
N LYS A 13 -27.18 -25.52 0.45
CA LYS A 13 -28.43 -25.50 -0.33
C LYS A 13 -29.26 -24.24 -0.08
N PHE A 14 -28.71 -23.05 -0.34
CA PHE A 14 -29.54 -21.85 -0.56
C PHE A 14 -29.26 -21.15 -1.90
N SER A 15 -30.21 -21.40 -2.80
CA SER A 15 -30.74 -20.53 -3.86
C SER A 15 -29.77 -19.86 -4.85
N LYS A 16 -29.83 -20.36 -6.09
CA LYS A 16 -29.34 -19.73 -7.32
C LYS A 16 -30.14 -18.47 -7.68
N GLN A 17 -30.04 -17.43 -6.84
CA GLN A 17 -30.39 -16.05 -7.18
C GLN A 17 -29.55 -15.13 -6.29
N ALA A 18 -28.25 -15.09 -6.58
CA ALA A 18 -27.33 -14.22 -5.87
C ALA A 18 -27.71 -12.75 -6.14
N ASN A 19 -28.16 -12.06 -5.09
CA ASN A 19 -28.34 -10.62 -5.08
C ASN A 19 -27.01 -9.96 -5.45
N LYS A 20 -26.90 -9.46 -6.69
CA LYS A 20 -25.69 -8.81 -7.20
C LYS A 20 -25.44 -7.52 -6.41
N GLY A 21 -24.64 -7.60 -5.35
CA GLY A 21 -24.12 -6.43 -4.63
C GLY A 21 -24.10 -6.53 -3.11
N VAL A 22 -24.66 -7.58 -2.50
CA VAL A 22 -24.62 -7.78 -1.04
C VAL A 22 -23.54 -8.83 -0.71
N PRO A 23 -22.61 -8.54 0.22
CA PRO A 23 -21.63 -9.53 0.67
C PRO A 23 -22.31 -10.78 1.24
N THR A 24 -21.80 -11.94 0.88
CA THR A 24 -22.14 -13.24 1.48
C THR A 24 -21.68 -13.29 2.93
N MET A 25 -22.29 -14.17 3.73
CA MET A 25 -21.88 -14.39 5.12
C MET A 25 -20.38 -14.76 5.22
N ASN A 26 -19.87 -15.57 4.29
CA ASN A 26 -18.46 -15.95 4.24
C ASN A 26 -17.54 -14.75 3.97
N GLU A 27 -17.94 -13.82 3.10
CA GLU A 27 -17.17 -12.59 2.85
C GLU A 27 -17.18 -11.65 4.05
N VAL A 28 -18.32 -11.54 4.75
CA VAL A 28 -18.41 -10.75 5.99
C VAL A 28 -17.51 -11.34 7.07
N VAL A 29 -17.55 -12.67 7.27
CA VAL A 29 -16.68 -13.35 8.25
C VAL A 29 -15.20 -13.15 7.90
N ALA A 30 -14.83 -13.34 6.63
CA ALA A 30 -13.45 -13.14 6.18
C ALA A 30 -12.98 -11.69 6.40
N HIS A 31 -13.84 -10.70 6.13
CA HIS A 31 -13.54 -9.29 6.38
C HIS A 31 -13.43 -8.97 7.87
N LEU A 32 -14.28 -9.54 8.72
CA LEU A 32 -14.14 -9.39 10.17
C LEU A 32 -12.84 -10.02 10.68
N LYS A 33 -12.47 -11.22 10.19
CA LYS A 33 -11.21 -11.88 10.58
C LYS A 33 -9.99 -11.00 10.30
N ILE A 34 -9.92 -10.34 9.14
CA ILE A 34 -8.78 -9.46 8.85
C ILE A 34 -8.78 -8.20 9.72
N LEU A 35 -9.95 -7.63 10.03
CA LEU A 35 -10.03 -6.49 10.96
C LEU A 35 -9.57 -6.86 12.37
N PHE A 36 -9.91 -8.06 12.85
CA PHE A 36 -9.38 -8.58 14.11
C PHE A 36 -7.87 -8.82 14.03
N ALA A 37 -7.35 -9.35 12.92
CA ALA A 37 -5.91 -9.52 12.74
C ALA A 37 -5.16 -8.17 12.80
N PHE A 38 -5.71 -7.11 12.18
CA PHE A 38 -5.13 -5.76 12.29
C PHE A 38 -5.16 -5.22 13.72
N LYS A 39 -6.23 -5.51 14.47
CA LYS A 39 -6.32 -5.15 15.89
C LYS A 39 -5.24 -5.87 16.71
N GLU A 40 -5.07 -7.18 16.50
CA GLU A 40 -4.05 -7.96 17.19
C GLU A 40 -2.64 -7.53 16.80
N LEU A 41 -2.42 -7.18 15.52
CA LEU A 41 -1.15 -6.60 15.07
C LEU A 41 -0.81 -5.34 15.85
N ARG A 42 -1.76 -4.39 15.98
CA ARG A 42 -1.56 -3.18 16.77
C ARG A 42 -1.23 -3.53 18.23
N ALA A 43 -1.98 -4.46 18.83
CA ALA A 43 -1.75 -4.89 20.20
C ALA A 43 -0.33 -5.46 20.40
N GLN A 44 0.13 -6.32 19.48
CA GLN A 44 1.47 -6.89 19.49
C GLN A 44 2.55 -5.81 19.43
N ILE A 45 2.43 -4.85 18.50
CA ILE A 45 3.39 -3.75 18.35
C ILE A 45 3.43 -2.86 19.59
N THR A 46 2.30 -2.60 20.23
CA THR A 46 2.22 -1.76 21.44
C THR A 46 2.37 -2.54 22.75
N THR A 47 2.78 -3.82 22.69
CA THR A 47 2.87 -4.67 23.89
C THR A 47 3.87 -4.08 24.88
N GLY A 48 3.47 -4.00 26.16
CA GLY A 48 4.34 -3.50 27.23
C GLY A 48 4.43 -1.98 27.33
N VAL A 49 3.75 -1.23 26.45
CA VAL A 49 3.66 0.24 26.53
C VAL A 49 2.41 0.62 27.32
N SER A 50 2.60 1.19 28.51
CA SER A 50 1.50 1.66 29.37
C SER A 50 1.03 3.08 29.02
N ASP A 51 1.92 3.93 28.50
CA ASP A 51 1.60 5.28 28.08
C ASP A 51 0.87 5.29 26.73
N SER A 52 -0.36 5.82 26.72
CA SER A 52 -1.18 5.88 25.52
C SER A 52 -0.58 6.76 24.43
N ALA A 53 0.15 7.83 24.79
CA ALA A 53 0.78 8.72 23.82
C ALA A 53 1.96 8.02 23.14
N HIS A 54 2.80 7.33 23.91
CA HIS A 54 3.89 6.52 23.37
C HIS A 54 3.37 5.37 22.49
N ALA A 55 2.29 4.70 22.89
CA ALA A 55 1.68 3.63 22.10
C ALA A 55 1.17 4.14 20.74
N GLU A 56 0.57 5.33 20.70
CA GLU A 56 0.12 5.96 19.45
C GLU A 56 1.31 6.36 18.57
N LYS A 57 2.37 6.94 19.15
CA LYS A 57 3.60 7.27 18.41
C LYS A 57 4.25 6.02 17.81
N LEU A 58 4.33 4.94 18.58
CA LEU A 58 4.89 3.67 18.13
C LEU A 58 4.07 3.08 16.98
N TRP A 59 2.74 3.11 17.09
CA TRP A 59 1.83 2.69 16.03
C TRP A 59 1.98 3.55 14.76
N GLN A 60 2.09 4.87 14.89
CA GLN A 60 2.33 5.78 13.76
C GLN A 60 3.65 5.46 13.03
N CYS A 61 4.72 5.22 13.79
CA CYS A 61 6.01 4.81 13.22
C CYS A 61 5.87 3.49 12.45
N TYR A 62 5.16 2.52 13.03
CA TYR A 62 4.94 1.22 12.41
C TYR A 62 4.17 1.34 11.09
N VAL A 63 3.06 2.09 11.09
CA VAL A 63 2.26 2.33 9.88
C VAL A 63 3.07 3.07 8.81
N THR A 64 3.95 4.01 9.20
CA THR A 64 4.84 4.70 8.26
C THR A 64 5.75 3.72 7.53
N VAL A 65 6.30 2.74 8.25
CA VAL A 65 7.15 1.69 7.68
C VAL A 65 6.33 0.73 6.82
N ALA A 66 5.12 0.37 7.25
CA ALA A 66 4.19 -0.46 6.47
C ALA A 66 3.87 0.18 5.11
N VAL A 67 3.66 1.51 5.07
CA VAL A 67 3.43 2.26 3.83
C VAL A 67 4.64 2.20 2.91
N ARG A 68 5.85 2.33 3.46
CA ARG A 68 7.09 2.13 2.69
C ARG A 68 7.15 0.72 2.10
N ARG A 69 6.88 -0.32 2.90
CA ARG A 69 6.88 -1.72 2.44
C ARG A 69 5.85 -1.97 1.35
N PHE A 70 4.66 -1.41 1.47
CA PHE A 70 3.65 -1.43 0.41
C PHE A 70 4.16 -0.76 -0.87
N ASN A 71 4.78 0.42 -0.78
CA ASN A 71 5.33 1.09 -1.97
C ASN A 71 6.45 0.27 -2.64
N VAL A 72 7.37 -0.31 -1.87
CA VAL A 72 8.42 -1.19 -2.41
C VAL A 72 7.79 -2.42 -3.07
N PHE A 73 6.76 -3.01 -2.47
CA PHE A 73 6.03 -4.15 -3.05
C PHE A 73 5.39 -3.77 -4.39
N ILE A 74 4.68 -2.64 -4.47
CA ILE A 74 4.11 -2.16 -5.72
C ILE A 74 5.20 -1.93 -6.79
N ASN A 75 6.32 -1.31 -6.43
CA ASN A 75 7.41 -1.08 -7.38
C ASN A 75 8.04 -2.39 -7.87
N ALA A 76 8.18 -3.40 -7.00
CA ALA A 76 8.65 -4.72 -7.39
C ALA A 76 7.70 -5.39 -8.40
N LEU A 77 6.38 -5.27 -8.19
CA LEU A 77 5.38 -5.77 -9.14
C LEU A 77 5.46 -5.09 -10.50
N ILE A 78 5.62 -3.76 -10.52
CA ILE A 78 5.76 -2.96 -11.76
C ILE A 78 7.02 -3.38 -12.52
N ASP A 79 8.15 -3.42 -11.81
CA ASP A 79 9.45 -3.73 -12.40
C ASP A 79 9.50 -5.12 -13.02
N GLN A 80 8.95 -6.11 -12.30
CA GLN A 80 8.94 -7.51 -12.72
C GLN A 80 7.73 -7.86 -13.60
N LYS A 81 6.82 -6.90 -13.83
CA LYS A 81 5.54 -7.09 -14.55
C LYS A 81 4.75 -8.30 -14.02
N HIS A 82 4.80 -8.51 -12.71
CA HIS A 82 4.24 -9.69 -12.08
C HIS A 82 2.71 -9.63 -12.12
N PRO A 83 2.00 -10.64 -12.65
CA PRO A 83 0.57 -10.54 -12.90
C PRO A 83 -0.30 -10.78 -11.65
N LEU A 84 0.32 -11.12 -10.50
CA LEU A 84 -0.37 -11.48 -9.25
C LEU A 84 -1.54 -12.45 -9.43
N LYS A 85 -1.35 -13.44 -10.32
CA LYS A 85 -2.36 -14.48 -10.54
C LYS A 85 -2.47 -15.36 -9.30
N ASN A 86 -3.70 -15.76 -8.99
CA ASN A 86 -4.02 -16.73 -7.93
C ASN A 86 -3.47 -16.41 -6.54
N PHE A 87 -3.06 -15.16 -6.28
CA PHE A 87 -2.48 -14.76 -4.99
C PHE A 87 -1.26 -15.58 -4.56
N GLU A 88 -0.45 -16.01 -5.52
CA GLU A 88 0.79 -16.77 -5.30
C GLU A 88 1.81 -16.04 -4.42
N LEU A 89 1.70 -14.71 -4.33
CA LEU A 89 2.46 -13.86 -3.44
C LEU A 89 1.51 -13.31 -2.37
N LEU A 90 1.52 -13.91 -1.18
CA LEU A 90 0.75 -13.45 -0.03
C LEU A 90 1.54 -12.39 0.74
N PRO A 91 1.13 -11.10 0.72
CA PRO A 91 1.87 -10.06 1.41
C PRO A 91 1.75 -10.19 2.94
N PRO A 92 2.76 -9.72 3.69
CA PRO A 92 2.69 -9.65 5.14
C PRO A 92 1.54 -8.77 5.63
N LEU A 93 1.14 -8.94 6.90
CA LEU A 93 -0.07 -8.32 7.43
C LEU A 93 -0.02 -6.78 7.43
N ASP A 94 1.16 -6.18 7.58
CA ASP A 94 1.35 -4.73 7.53
C ASP A 94 1.15 -4.15 6.12
N VAL A 95 1.65 -4.86 5.10
CA VAL A 95 1.40 -4.54 3.69
C VAL A 95 -0.08 -4.67 3.36
N LEU A 96 -0.74 -5.72 3.87
CA LEU A 96 -2.18 -5.94 3.73
C LEU A 96 -3.00 -4.85 4.42
N LEU A 97 -2.58 -4.35 5.58
CA LEU A 97 -3.20 -3.25 6.30
C LEU A 97 -3.23 -1.98 5.44
N VAL A 98 -2.10 -1.63 4.84
CA VAL A 98 -1.99 -0.45 3.97
C VAL A 98 -2.83 -0.63 2.70
N TRP A 99 -2.74 -1.80 2.06
CA TRP A 99 -3.54 -2.08 0.87
C TRP A 99 -5.04 -1.99 1.16
N HIS A 100 -5.50 -2.60 2.26
CA HIS A 100 -6.89 -2.53 2.70
C HIS A 100 -7.34 -1.09 2.95
N SER A 101 -6.55 -0.33 3.70
CA SER A 101 -6.85 1.09 4.01
C SER A 101 -6.91 1.95 2.75
N PHE A 102 -6.07 1.65 1.75
CA PHE A 102 -6.05 2.38 0.49
C PHE A 102 -7.29 2.07 -0.37
N LEU A 103 -7.79 0.84 -0.34
CA LEU A 103 -9.04 0.43 -1.01
C LEU A 103 -10.29 1.14 -0.44
N LEU A 104 -10.26 1.54 0.84
CA LEU A 104 -11.32 2.35 1.45
C LEU A 104 -11.40 3.79 0.86
N ASN A 105 -10.38 4.21 0.11
CA ASN A 105 -10.30 5.50 -0.56
C ASN A 105 -10.28 5.34 -2.09
N PRO A 106 -11.38 4.87 -2.71
CA PRO A 106 -11.39 4.41 -4.10
C PRO A 106 -10.91 5.48 -5.10
N ARG A 107 -11.29 6.74 -4.91
CA ARG A 107 -10.86 7.85 -5.79
C ARG A 107 -9.33 8.01 -5.79
N SER A 108 -8.73 8.05 -4.62
CA SER A 108 -7.28 8.17 -4.44
C SER A 108 -6.55 6.92 -4.95
N TYR A 109 -7.10 5.74 -4.67
CA TYR A 109 -6.58 4.46 -5.17
C TYR A 109 -6.48 4.46 -6.70
N TYR A 110 -7.58 4.76 -7.39
CA TYR A 110 -7.60 4.80 -8.85
C TYR A 110 -6.70 5.86 -9.44
N ALA A 111 -6.74 7.09 -8.89
CA ALA A 111 -5.91 8.17 -9.37
C ALA A 111 -4.44 7.76 -9.32
N ASN A 112 -3.96 7.21 -8.20
CA ASN A 112 -2.58 6.82 -8.02
C ASN A 112 -2.10 5.77 -9.05
N PHE A 113 -2.85 4.70 -9.27
CA PHE A 113 -2.42 3.64 -10.20
C PHE A 113 -2.62 3.99 -11.67
N THR A 114 -3.55 4.89 -11.99
CA THR A 114 -3.68 5.40 -13.37
C THR A 114 -2.62 6.43 -13.71
N THR A 115 -2.23 7.30 -12.77
CA THR A 115 -1.16 8.28 -12.99
C THR A 115 0.20 7.61 -13.00
N ASN A 116 0.46 6.63 -12.13
CA ASN A 116 1.76 5.94 -12.06
C ASN A 116 1.93 4.83 -13.13
N LEU A 117 1.09 4.82 -14.18
CA LEU A 117 1.17 3.88 -15.30
C LEU A 117 1.16 2.39 -14.90
N PHE A 118 0.46 2.04 -13.81
CA PHE A 118 0.22 0.65 -13.42
C PHE A 118 -1.29 0.32 -13.26
N PRO A 119 -2.11 0.56 -14.30
CA PRO A 119 -3.55 0.30 -14.24
C PRO A 119 -3.87 -1.20 -14.05
N GLU A 120 -2.95 -2.10 -14.36
CA GLU A 120 -3.10 -3.54 -14.18
C GLU A 120 -3.38 -3.90 -12.72
N PHE A 121 -2.78 -3.18 -11.76
CA PHE A 121 -3.01 -3.42 -10.33
C PHE A 121 -4.45 -3.14 -9.89
N LEU A 122 -5.16 -2.26 -10.60
CA LEU A 122 -6.57 -1.98 -10.33
C LEU A 122 -7.48 -3.18 -10.62
N SER A 123 -6.98 -4.16 -11.38
CA SER A 123 -7.68 -5.41 -11.67
C SER A 123 -7.31 -6.54 -10.70
N VAL A 124 -6.30 -6.33 -9.85
CA VAL A 124 -5.91 -7.30 -8.83
C VAL A 124 -6.91 -7.20 -7.68
N PRO A 125 -7.67 -8.27 -7.38
CA PRO A 125 -8.58 -8.25 -6.25
C PRO A 125 -7.78 -8.21 -4.95
N PHE A 126 -8.38 -7.75 -3.85
CA PHE A 126 -7.77 -7.95 -2.55
C PHE A 126 -7.79 -9.45 -2.19
N PRO A 127 -6.70 -10.06 -1.70
CA PRO A 127 -6.58 -11.50 -1.41
C PRO A 127 -7.42 -11.99 -0.21
N LEU A 128 -8.62 -11.47 0.02
CA LEU A 128 -9.39 -11.68 1.26
C LEU A 128 -9.54 -13.16 1.63
N HIS A 129 -9.90 -14.00 0.66
CA HIS A 129 -10.12 -15.43 0.88
C HIS A 129 -8.83 -16.23 1.15
N HIS A 130 -7.67 -15.75 0.70
CA HIS A 130 -6.38 -16.38 0.96
C HIS A 130 -5.88 -15.94 2.33
N VAL A 131 -5.93 -14.63 2.59
CA VAL A 131 -5.54 -14.04 3.88
C VAL A 131 -6.30 -14.68 5.05
N GLN A 132 -7.62 -14.88 4.93
CA GLN A 132 -8.39 -15.46 6.05
C GLN A 132 -7.98 -16.89 6.41
N LYS A 133 -7.38 -17.67 5.48
CA LYS A 133 -6.93 -19.04 5.74
C LYS A 133 -5.67 -19.05 6.59
N SER A 134 -4.88 -17.99 6.47
CA SER A 134 -3.65 -17.78 7.23
C SER A 134 -3.90 -17.00 8.53
N ILE A 135 -5.16 -16.79 8.96
CA ILE A 135 -5.50 -16.15 10.24
C ILE A 135 -6.11 -17.19 11.18
N ASP A 136 -5.54 -17.33 12.38
CA ASP A 136 -6.09 -18.18 13.45
C ASP A 136 -7.50 -17.74 13.87
N ASP A 137 -8.45 -18.68 13.96
CA ASP A 137 -9.87 -18.37 14.25
C ASP A 137 -10.12 -17.89 15.69
N THR A 138 -9.16 -18.05 16.60
CA THR A 138 -9.32 -17.77 18.03
C THR A 138 -8.45 -16.60 18.49
N LYS A 139 -7.19 -16.60 18.08
CA LYS A 139 -6.18 -15.61 18.43
C LYS A 139 -6.09 -14.50 17.40
N PHE A 140 -6.64 -14.70 16.20
CA PHE A 140 -6.55 -13.76 15.06
C PHE A 140 -5.12 -13.37 14.68
N VAL A 141 -4.14 -14.21 15.02
CA VAL A 141 -2.75 -14.04 14.61
C VAL A 141 -2.64 -14.49 13.15
N PHE A 142 -2.01 -13.65 12.33
CA PHE A 142 -1.67 -13.97 10.95
C PHE A 142 -0.41 -14.85 10.93
N ALA A 143 -0.55 -16.07 10.43
CA ALA A 143 0.48 -17.10 10.39
C ALA A 143 0.42 -17.81 9.03
N PRO A 144 0.96 -17.20 7.95
CA PRO A 144 1.11 -17.88 6.67
C PRO A 144 2.10 -19.05 6.77
N THR A 145 2.06 -19.95 5.80
CA THR A 145 3.01 -21.06 5.72
C THR A 145 4.42 -20.54 5.41
N THR A 146 5.46 -21.28 5.84
CA THR A 146 6.86 -20.91 5.55
C THR A 146 7.11 -20.74 4.05
N ASP A 147 6.50 -21.60 3.22
CA ASP A 147 6.59 -21.51 1.75
C ASP A 147 5.98 -20.21 1.18
N GLU A 148 4.82 -19.77 1.68
CA GLU A 148 4.20 -18.50 1.27
C GLU A 148 5.07 -17.30 1.67
N SER A 149 5.60 -17.31 2.89
CA SER A 149 6.49 -16.26 3.38
C SER A 149 7.80 -16.19 2.60
N ASP A 150 8.42 -17.35 2.32
CA ASP A 150 9.68 -17.44 1.59
C ASP A 150 9.51 -16.98 0.14
N LYS A 151 8.43 -17.39 -0.54
CA LYS A 151 8.11 -16.92 -1.90
C LYS A 151 8.01 -15.40 -1.96
N PHE A 152 7.35 -14.80 -0.99
CA PHE A 152 7.24 -13.34 -0.92
C PHE A 152 8.61 -12.68 -0.68
N CYS A 153 9.40 -13.19 0.27
CA CYS A 153 10.74 -12.67 0.56
C CYS A 153 11.66 -12.76 -0.67
N VAL A 154 11.73 -13.92 -1.33
CA VAL A 154 12.55 -14.12 -2.55
C VAL A 154 12.13 -13.15 -3.65
N PHE A 155 10.83 -12.96 -3.86
CA PHE A 155 10.31 -12.00 -4.82
C PHE A 155 10.80 -10.57 -4.51
N MET A 156 10.69 -10.14 -3.26
CA MET A 156 11.13 -8.81 -2.83
C MET A 156 12.65 -8.64 -2.91
N GLU A 157 13.42 -9.62 -2.46
CA GLU A 157 14.88 -9.59 -2.49
C GLU A 157 15.41 -9.46 -3.92
N SER A 158 14.81 -10.15 -4.88
CA SER A 158 15.22 -10.04 -6.29
C SER A 158 15.11 -8.61 -6.84
N TYR A 159 14.08 -7.86 -6.41
CA TYR A 159 13.91 -6.45 -6.75
C TYR A 159 14.91 -5.57 -6.00
N LEU A 160 15.10 -5.77 -4.70
CA LEU A 160 16.01 -4.98 -3.88
C LEU A 160 17.46 -5.08 -4.36
N VAL A 161 17.91 -6.28 -4.70
CA VAL A 161 19.24 -6.52 -5.30
C VAL A 161 19.39 -5.78 -6.62
N LYS A 162 18.36 -5.81 -7.47
CA LYS A 162 18.37 -5.13 -8.78
C LYS A 162 18.54 -3.62 -8.64
N ILE A 163 17.87 -3.00 -7.66
CA ILE A 163 17.99 -1.55 -7.41
C ILE A 163 19.21 -1.18 -6.56
N GLY A 164 20.05 -2.15 -6.20
CA GLY A 164 21.25 -1.92 -5.39
C GLY A 164 20.95 -1.55 -3.94
N SER A 165 19.74 -1.86 -3.43
CA SER A 165 19.40 -1.61 -2.03
C SER A 165 20.13 -2.59 -1.12
N GLN A 166 20.62 -2.07 0.01
CA GLN A 166 21.23 -2.89 1.08
C GLN A 166 20.20 -3.37 2.10
N GLU A 167 18.92 -3.00 1.93
CA GLU A 167 17.83 -3.45 2.79
C GLU A 167 17.62 -4.96 2.63
N ARG A 168 17.60 -5.68 3.75
CA ARG A 168 17.09 -7.05 3.78
C ARG A 168 15.60 -7.01 4.07
N PHE A 169 14.82 -7.63 3.20
CA PHE A 169 13.39 -7.75 3.41
C PHE A 169 13.10 -9.01 4.24
N THR A 170 12.50 -8.83 5.41
CA THR A 170 12.00 -9.95 6.22
C THR A 170 10.49 -9.87 6.33
N TYR A 171 9.83 -11.03 6.24
CA TYR A 171 8.36 -11.11 6.19
C TYR A 171 7.73 -10.43 7.41
N ASP A 172 8.17 -10.82 8.61
CA ASP A 172 7.73 -10.29 9.91
C ASP A 172 8.80 -9.38 10.57
N SER A 173 9.46 -8.54 9.78
CA SER A 173 10.71 -7.83 10.11
C SER A 173 10.78 -7.05 11.43
N TYR A 174 9.65 -6.81 12.09
CA TYR A 174 9.49 -5.80 13.12
C TYR A 174 8.86 -6.33 14.40
N GLN A 175 9.20 -7.56 14.79
CA GLN A 175 8.79 -8.13 16.08
C GLN A 175 10.07 -8.55 16.84
N PRO A 176 10.50 -7.80 17.88
CA PRO A 176 9.94 -6.54 18.38
C PRO A 176 10.26 -5.34 17.46
N PHE A 177 9.34 -4.37 17.41
CA PHE A 177 9.50 -3.16 16.60
C PHE A 177 10.19 -2.06 17.41
N ASP A 178 11.34 -1.59 16.94
CA ASP A 178 12.05 -0.47 17.54
C ASP A 178 12.30 0.63 16.49
N PRO A 179 11.55 1.75 16.55
CA PRO A 179 11.72 2.87 15.64
C PRO A 179 13.10 3.52 15.65
N SER A 180 13.82 3.45 16.79
CA SER A 180 15.11 4.12 16.97
C SER A 180 16.23 3.49 16.13
N THR A 181 16.07 2.22 15.77
CA THR A 181 17.03 1.45 14.97
C THR A 181 16.89 1.69 13.46
N MET A 182 15.83 2.38 13.03
CA MET A 182 15.48 2.52 11.62
C MET A 182 15.89 3.87 11.07
N SER A 183 16.40 3.86 9.85
CA SER A 183 16.69 5.07 9.10
C SER A 183 16.31 4.91 7.63
N PHE A 184 16.04 6.04 6.99
CA PHE A 184 15.57 6.09 5.62
C PHE A 184 16.38 7.10 4.82
N THR A 185 16.80 6.66 3.64
CA THR A 185 17.34 7.54 2.62
C THR A 185 16.20 8.29 1.92
N ILE A 186 16.23 9.62 1.99
CA ILE A 186 15.29 10.49 1.29
C ILE A 186 15.92 10.93 -0.03
N THR A 187 15.17 10.79 -1.11
CA THR A 187 15.56 11.23 -2.45
C THR A 187 14.72 12.43 -2.90
N CYS A 188 15.28 13.25 -3.78
CA CYS A 188 14.57 14.37 -4.37
C CYS A 188 13.50 13.84 -5.34
N PRO A 189 12.21 14.22 -5.21
CA PRO A 189 11.15 13.72 -6.09
C PRO A 189 11.21 14.27 -7.53
N VAL A 190 12.15 15.17 -7.83
CA VAL A 190 12.34 15.78 -9.15
C VAL A 190 13.50 15.11 -9.90
N CYS A 191 14.69 15.05 -9.30
CA CYS A 191 15.90 14.52 -9.94
C CYS A 191 16.39 13.18 -9.38
N ASN A 192 15.71 12.60 -8.38
CA ASN A 192 16.08 11.36 -7.70
C ASN A 192 17.43 11.37 -6.96
N SER A 193 18.11 12.53 -6.84
CA SER A 193 19.33 12.64 -6.05
C SER A 193 19.08 12.37 -4.57
N GLU A 194 20.01 11.69 -3.90
CA GLU A 194 19.96 11.50 -2.45
C GLU A 194 20.07 12.83 -1.70
N LEU A 195 19.06 13.19 -0.91
CA LEU A 195 19.04 14.37 -0.06
C LEU A 195 19.65 14.09 1.31
N GLY A 196 19.56 12.86 1.81
CA GLY A 196 20.19 12.45 3.06
C GLY A 196 19.48 11.28 3.71
N THR A 197 20.08 10.75 4.78
CA THR A 197 19.53 9.66 5.58
C THR A 197 19.03 10.21 6.90
N VAL A 198 17.78 9.91 7.25
CA VAL A 198 17.12 10.38 8.48
C VAL A 198 16.62 9.19 9.30
N PRO A 199 16.64 9.26 10.64
CA PRO A 199 16.00 8.25 11.48
C PRO A 199 14.48 8.26 11.29
N LEU A 200 13.82 7.12 11.55
CA LEU A 200 12.36 7.02 11.52
C LEU A 200 11.72 7.90 12.60
N SER A 201 12.26 7.87 13.82
CA SER A 201 11.81 8.69 14.95
C SER A 201 13.00 9.09 15.80
N THR A 202 12.91 10.23 16.49
CA THR A 202 13.89 10.68 17.47
C THR A 202 13.22 11.06 18.80
N ASP A 203 14.02 11.16 19.85
CA ASP A 203 13.57 11.69 21.15
C ASP A 203 13.17 13.17 21.06
N ASN A 204 13.79 13.89 20.12
CA ASN A 204 13.48 15.30 19.85
C ASN A 204 12.28 15.48 18.90
N HIS A 205 11.59 14.41 18.51
CA HIS A 205 10.44 14.46 17.60
C HIS A 205 10.73 15.07 16.20
N THR A 206 11.92 14.81 15.68
CA THR A 206 12.39 15.31 14.37
C THR A 206 12.67 14.22 13.34
N GLY A 207 12.41 12.96 13.66
CA GLY A 207 12.51 11.83 12.72
C GLY A 207 11.43 11.86 11.65
N PHE A 208 11.56 11.02 10.63
CA PHE A 208 10.65 11.02 9.48
C PHE A 208 9.18 10.81 9.82
N ALA A 209 8.86 9.98 10.81
CA ALA A 209 7.49 9.75 11.27
C ALA A 209 7.05 10.73 12.35
N ASP A 210 7.91 11.62 12.83
CA ASP A 210 7.58 12.60 13.85
C ASP A 210 6.87 13.83 13.27
N ALA A 211 6.17 14.56 14.14
CA ALA A 211 5.39 15.74 13.75
C ALA A 211 6.27 16.91 13.29
N GLU A 212 7.45 17.10 13.90
CA GLU A 212 8.38 18.19 13.59
C GLU A 212 9.51 17.72 12.66
N PHE A 213 9.21 16.76 11.77
CA PHE A 213 10.17 16.25 10.81
C PHE A 213 10.78 17.39 9.98
N ALA A 214 12.08 17.61 10.15
CA ALA A 214 12.88 18.51 9.35
C ALA A 214 14.34 18.08 9.41
N PHE A 215 15.04 18.12 8.27
CA PHE A 215 16.47 17.85 8.24
C PHE A 215 17.19 18.74 7.22
N LYS A 216 18.51 18.89 7.41
CA LYS A 216 19.38 19.59 6.47
C LYS A 216 19.73 18.66 5.32
N ALA A 217 19.18 18.94 4.14
CA ALA A 217 19.40 18.16 2.94
C ALA A 217 20.72 18.50 2.25
N LYS A 218 21.30 17.51 1.56
CA LYS A 218 22.30 17.69 0.51
C LYS A 218 21.69 18.55 -0.61
N ARG A 219 22.51 19.41 -1.21
CA ARG A 219 22.07 20.28 -2.31
C ARG A 219 21.75 19.47 -3.55
N CYS A 220 20.65 19.84 -4.20
CA CYS A 220 20.36 19.46 -5.58
C CYS A 220 19.83 20.70 -6.32
N GLU A 221 19.87 20.68 -7.65
CA GLU A 221 19.50 21.82 -8.49
C GLU A 221 17.99 22.11 -8.51
N CYS A 222 17.17 21.25 -7.89
CA CYS A 222 15.72 21.32 -7.96
C CYS A 222 15.05 22.24 -6.92
N SER A 223 15.77 22.66 -5.88
CA SER A 223 15.25 23.61 -4.87
C SER A 223 16.39 24.35 -4.21
N GLN A 224 16.12 25.61 -3.84
CA GLN A 224 17.05 26.45 -3.10
C GLN A 224 16.96 26.20 -1.57
N GLU A 225 15.91 25.53 -1.12
CA GLU A 225 15.71 25.22 0.30
C GLU A 225 16.62 24.08 0.75
N MET A 226 17.42 24.39 1.78
CA MET A 226 18.37 23.48 2.41
C MET A 226 17.75 22.66 3.53
N VAL A 227 16.63 23.12 4.10
CA VAL A 227 15.86 22.40 5.10
C VAL A 227 14.68 21.75 4.40
N VAL A 228 14.52 20.45 4.61
CA VAL A 228 13.46 19.66 3.98
C VAL A 228 12.59 19.06 5.08
N ASP A 229 11.31 19.38 5.03
CA ASP A 229 10.25 18.77 5.83
C ASP A 229 9.27 17.99 4.93
N HIS A 230 8.17 17.48 5.52
CA HIS A 230 7.15 16.76 4.75
C HIS A 230 6.48 17.63 3.70
N MET A 231 6.30 18.93 3.98
CA MET A 231 5.60 19.85 3.08
C MET A 231 6.46 20.21 1.87
N GLU A 232 7.76 20.42 2.06
CA GLU A 232 8.71 20.68 1.00
C GLU A 232 8.85 19.45 0.08
N LEU A 233 8.90 18.23 0.61
CA LEU A 233 8.87 17.01 -0.21
C LEU A 233 7.59 16.93 -1.06
N ARG A 234 6.42 17.21 -0.47
CA ARG A 234 5.14 17.24 -1.19
C ARG A 234 5.11 18.33 -2.24
N PHE A 235 5.62 19.52 -1.93
CA PHE A 235 5.66 20.66 -2.84
C PHE A 235 6.56 20.39 -4.06
N ARG A 236 7.75 19.81 -3.84
CA ARG A 236 8.65 19.38 -4.92
C ARG A 236 7.98 18.31 -5.79
N LYS A 237 7.35 17.30 -5.20
CA LYS A 237 6.60 16.27 -5.94
C LYS A 237 5.46 16.89 -6.75
N PHE A 238 4.64 17.75 -6.14
CA PHE A 238 3.55 18.43 -6.83
C PHE A 238 4.05 19.26 -8.01
N THR A 239 5.11 20.04 -7.81
CA THR A 239 5.71 20.85 -8.88
C THR A 239 6.24 19.99 -10.02
N ASN A 240 6.87 18.85 -9.70
CA ASN A 240 7.30 17.87 -10.69
C ASN A 240 6.11 17.30 -11.48
N ASP A 241 5.05 16.88 -10.78
CA ASP A 241 3.86 16.29 -11.37
C ASP A 241 3.13 17.30 -12.30
N VAL A 242 3.09 18.58 -11.93
CA VAL A 242 2.54 19.68 -12.77
C VAL A 242 3.40 19.92 -14.02
N LYS A 243 4.73 20.00 -13.86
CA LYS A 243 5.67 20.23 -14.98
C LYS A 243 5.70 19.08 -15.97
N ASN A 244 5.62 17.85 -15.48
CA ASN A 244 5.74 16.66 -16.32
C ASN A 244 4.48 16.34 -17.11
N THR A 245 3.42 17.18 -17.02
CA THR A 245 2.18 17.06 -17.82
C THR A 245 1.70 15.61 -17.97
N MET A 246 1.81 14.80 -16.91
CA MET A 246 1.01 13.58 -16.87
C MET A 246 -0.42 14.08 -16.78
N THR A 247 -1.13 14.02 -17.92
CA THR A 247 -2.56 14.32 -18.01
C THR A 247 -3.20 13.72 -16.78
N LEU A 248 -3.67 14.56 -15.85
CA LEU A 248 -4.44 14.12 -14.70
C LEU A 248 -5.55 13.25 -15.28
N THR A 249 -5.39 11.93 -15.21
CA THR A 249 -6.31 11.01 -15.86
C THR A 249 -7.66 11.30 -15.23
N PRO A 250 -8.68 11.68 -16.01
CA PRO A 250 -9.92 12.14 -15.43
C PRO A 250 -10.48 11.06 -14.50
N VAL A 251 -10.58 11.36 -13.20
CA VAL A 251 -11.03 10.43 -12.15
C VAL A 251 -12.56 10.30 -12.20
N PHE A 252 -13.11 9.93 -13.35
CA PHE A 252 -14.56 9.79 -13.55
C PHE A 252 -15.07 8.37 -13.38
N LYS A 253 -14.20 7.40 -13.02
CA LYS A 253 -14.56 5.97 -12.94
C LYS A 253 -15.58 5.63 -11.83
N TYR A 254 -15.74 6.48 -10.82
CA TYR A 254 -16.57 6.18 -9.62
C TYR A 254 -17.97 6.78 -9.60
N CYS A 255 -18.42 7.41 -10.68
CA CYS A 255 -19.83 7.79 -10.76
C CYS A 255 -20.65 6.56 -11.18
N SER A 256 -21.55 6.11 -10.31
CA SER A 256 -22.51 5.05 -10.65
C SER A 256 -23.19 5.37 -11.97
N PRO A 257 -23.35 4.41 -12.90
CA PRO A 257 -24.11 4.61 -14.14
C PRO A 257 -25.56 5.03 -13.90
N SER A 258 -26.09 4.80 -12.69
CA SER A 258 -27.40 5.27 -12.26
C SER A 258 -27.43 6.76 -11.90
N LEU A 259 -26.26 7.35 -11.60
CA LEU A 259 -26.07 8.75 -11.19
C LEU A 259 -25.49 9.62 -12.31
N THR A 260 -24.87 9.05 -13.34
CA THR A 260 -24.33 9.77 -14.51
C THR A 260 -25.15 9.50 -15.76
N LYS A 261 -25.61 10.56 -16.43
CA LYS A 261 -26.28 10.47 -17.73
C LYS A 261 -25.38 9.72 -18.72
N ARG A 262 -26.01 8.78 -19.44
CA ARG A 262 -25.47 7.76 -20.38
C ARG A 262 -24.52 8.24 -21.48
N GLU A 263 -24.21 9.53 -21.60
CA GLU A 263 -23.60 10.12 -22.79
C GLU A 263 -22.07 9.98 -22.86
N LEU A 264 -21.41 9.53 -21.80
CA LEU A 264 -19.99 9.15 -21.84
C LEU A 264 -19.84 7.76 -21.22
N SER A 265 -20.07 6.73 -22.03
CA SER A 265 -19.86 5.37 -21.55
C SER A 265 -18.36 5.14 -21.29
N MET A 266 -18.06 4.37 -20.26
CA MET A 266 -16.70 4.11 -19.77
C MET A 266 -15.77 3.55 -20.86
N SER A 267 -16.31 2.77 -21.81
CA SER A 267 -15.55 2.22 -22.95
C SER A 267 -15.09 3.30 -23.93
N GLN A 268 -15.84 4.39 -24.07
CA GLN A 268 -15.48 5.50 -24.96
C GLN A 268 -14.37 6.37 -24.36
N MET A 269 -14.31 6.50 -23.03
CA MET A 269 -13.24 7.23 -22.35
C MET A 269 -11.94 6.41 -22.27
N ASP A 270 -12.02 5.11 -21.93
CA ASP A 270 -10.86 4.20 -21.98
C ASP A 270 -10.29 4.08 -23.40
N MET A 271 -11.13 4.08 -24.44
CA MET A 271 -10.66 4.14 -25.83
C MET A 271 -9.95 5.45 -26.15
N LYS A 272 -10.40 6.60 -25.63
CA LYS A 272 -9.72 7.88 -25.81
C LYS A 272 -8.37 7.89 -25.10
N VAL A 273 -8.29 7.39 -23.87
CA VAL A 273 -7.02 7.30 -23.12
C VAL A 273 -6.05 6.33 -23.81
N LYS A 274 -6.51 5.15 -24.24
CA LYS A 274 -5.69 4.21 -25.03
C LYS A 274 -5.22 4.78 -26.37
N ARG A 275 -6.03 5.64 -27.03
CA ARG A 275 -5.64 6.33 -28.27
C ARG A 275 -4.59 7.43 -28.04
N LEU A 276 -4.54 8.03 -26.85
CA LEU A 276 -3.59 9.09 -26.51
C LEU A 276 -2.23 8.55 -26.02
N GLN A 277 -2.19 7.34 -25.46
CA GLN A 277 -0.96 6.71 -24.95
C GLN A 277 0.20 6.61 -25.97
N PRO A 278 -0.02 6.24 -27.26
CA PRO A 278 1.06 6.21 -28.25
C PRO A 278 1.58 7.60 -28.64
N LEU A 279 0.70 8.60 -28.63
CA LEU A 279 1.03 9.99 -28.99
C LEU A 279 1.86 10.67 -27.88
N LEU A 280 1.66 10.27 -26.63
CA LEU A 280 2.46 10.73 -25.49
C LEU A 280 3.88 10.15 -25.53
N LYS A 281 4.03 8.86 -25.85
CA LYS A 281 5.34 8.21 -26.03
C LYS A 281 6.17 8.76 -27.19
N GLN A 282 5.54 9.39 -28.18
CA GLN A 282 6.24 10.06 -29.28
C GLN A 282 6.77 11.45 -28.91
N LYS A 283 6.18 12.13 -27.92
CA LYS A 283 6.65 13.43 -27.42
C LYS A 283 7.87 13.32 -26.50
N GLU A 284 8.16 12.15 -25.95
CA GLU A 284 9.34 11.89 -25.11
C GLU A 284 10.61 11.59 -25.91
N LYS A 285 10.54 11.60 -27.26
CA LYS A 285 11.67 11.32 -28.17
C LYS A 285 12.22 12.55 -28.90
N PHE A 286 11.83 13.76 -28.49
CA PHE A 286 12.38 15.02 -29.01
C PHE A 286 12.92 15.87 -27.86
#